data_AF-A0A4R1B5M5-F1
#
_entry.id   AF-A0A4R1B5M5-F1
#
_cell.length_a   1.000
_cell.length_b   1.000
_cell.length_c   1.000
_cell.angle_alpha   90.00
_cell.angle_beta   90.00
_cell.angle_gamma   90.00
#
_symmetry.space_group_name_H-M   'P 1'
#
loop_
_entity.id
_entity.type
_entity.pdbx_description
1 polymer ?
#
loop_
_entity_poly.entity_id
_entity_poly.type
_entity_poly.pdbx_seq_one_letter_code
_entity_poly.pdbx_strand_id
1 'polypeptide(L)'
;MKQGAASICLAVATLSGQAQSDPVLPIKSGEYIFQHRDAEFPHSPGFPVRVVVRGNQITVINPKPYGPIPSGLIDQATLMWHSRTKQWILGYAESDRDAPEVGGCSAGPNTIDFESRIIWTCEGGP
;
A
#
# COMPACT_ATOMS: atom_id res chain seq x y z
N MET A 1 68.83 4.54 -17.47
CA MET A 1 67.85 4.69 -16.37
C MET A 1 66.47 4.83 -17.00
N LYS A 2 65.59 3.82 -16.92
CA LYS A 2 64.23 3.85 -17.48
C LYS A 2 63.24 3.97 -16.32
N GLN A 3 62.52 5.08 -16.22
CA GLN A 3 61.44 5.27 -15.25
C GLN A 3 60.14 4.68 -15.83
N GLY A 4 59.55 3.73 -15.10
CA GLY A 4 58.24 3.16 -15.41
C GLY A 4 57.14 4.01 -14.78
N ALA A 5 56.16 4.39 -15.59
CA ALA A 5 54.93 5.03 -15.11
C ALA A 5 53.97 3.95 -14.61
N ALA A 6 53.64 3.99 -13.32
CA ALA A 6 52.59 3.16 -12.72
C ALA A 6 51.24 3.83 -13.00
N SER A 7 50.41 3.18 -13.85
CA SER A 7 49.00 3.56 -14.03
C SER A 7 48.17 3.01 -12.88
N ILE A 8 47.59 3.91 -12.08
CA ILE A 8 46.58 3.59 -11.07
C ILE A 8 45.25 3.48 -11.80
N CYS A 9 44.73 2.26 -11.95
CA CYS A 9 43.35 2.04 -12.41
C CYS A 9 42.40 2.32 -11.24
N LEU A 10 41.67 3.44 -11.31
CA LEU A 10 40.59 3.76 -10.37
C LEU A 10 39.38 2.87 -10.72
N ALA A 11 39.06 1.90 -9.88
CA ALA A 11 37.88 1.06 -10.06
C ALA A 11 36.63 1.83 -9.61
N VAL A 12 35.76 2.18 -10.55
CA VAL A 12 34.45 2.79 -10.27
C VAL A 12 33.49 1.67 -9.88
N ALA A 13 33.16 1.58 -8.59
CA ALA A 13 32.13 0.67 -8.09
C ALA A 13 30.74 1.21 -8.51
N THR A 14 30.12 0.55 -9.49
CA THR A 14 28.74 0.79 -9.87
C THR A 14 27.80 0.14 -8.86
N LEU A 15 27.29 0.93 -7.91
CA LEU A 15 26.17 0.55 -7.05
C LEU A 15 24.91 0.42 -7.91
N SER A 16 24.62 -0.81 -8.33
CA SER A 16 23.34 -1.14 -8.95
C SER A 16 22.29 -1.19 -7.85
N GLY A 17 21.55 -0.09 -7.66
CA GLY A 17 20.37 -0.08 -6.79
C GLY A 17 19.33 -1.05 -7.36
N GLN A 18 19.10 -2.16 -6.67
CA GLN A 18 18.00 -3.05 -7.04
C GLN A 18 16.69 -2.34 -6.69
N ALA A 19 15.89 -2.02 -7.71
CA ALA A 19 14.49 -1.67 -7.49
C ALA A 19 13.84 -2.86 -6.80
N GLN A 20 13.53 -2.72 -5.52
CA GLN A 20 12.86 -3.76 -4.74
C GLN A 20 11.45 -3.90 -5.32
N SER A 21 11.20 -4.97 -6.07
CA SER A 21 9.86 -5.27 -6.54
C SER A 21 8.94 -5.60 -5.36
N ASP A 22 7.67 -5.25 -5.48
CA ASP A 22 6.65 -5.63 -4.50
C ASP A 22 6.65 -7.15 -4.27
N PRO A 23 6.37 -7.63 -3.04
CA PRO A 23 6.16 -9.04 -2.81
C PRO A 23 4.97 -9.52 -3.65
N VAL A 24 4.94 -10.82 -3.93
CA VAL A 24 3.83 -11.43 -4.67
C VAL A 24 2.53 -11.20 -3.89
N LEU A 25 1.50 -10.75 -4.61
CA LEU A 25 0.18 -10.55 -4.02
C LEU A 25 -0.34 -11.86 -3.43
N PRO A 26 -0.78 -11.87 -2.15
CA PRO A 26 -1.25 -13.08 -1.48
C PRO A 26 -2.61 -13.58 -2.00
N ILE A 27 -3.26 -12.81 -2.90
CA ILE A 27 -4.53 -13.16 -3.53
C ILE A 27 -4.48 -12.90 -5.04
N LYS A 28 -5.33 -13.62 -5.79
CA LYS A 28 -5.52 -13.40 -7.23
C LYS A 28 -6.44 -12.20 -7.47
N SER A 29 -6.44 -11.68 -8.70
CA SER A 29 -7.50 -10.77 -9.14
C SER A 29 -8.88 -11.43 -9.01
N GLY A 30 -9.87 -10.66 -8.58
CA GLY A 30 -11.20 -11.16 -8.24
C GLY A 30 -11.98 -10.19 -7.34
N GLU A 31 -13.19 -10.59 -6.94
CA GLU A 31 -14.01 -9.87 -5.97
C GLU A 31 -13.99 -10.60 -4.63
N TYR A 32 -13.84 -9.83 -3.55
CA TYR A 32 -13.73 -10.36 -2.19
C TYR A 32 -14.57 -9.51 -1.23
N ILE A 33 -14.92 -10.11 -0.09
CA ILE A 33 -15.50 -9.38 1.03
C ILE A 33 -14.41 -9.17 2.07
N PHE A 34 -14.22 -7.91 2.46
CA PHE A 34 -13.31 -7.46 3.50
C PHE A 34 -14.14 -6.77 4.59
N GLN A 35 -13.56 -6.66 5.78
CA GLN A 35 -14.07 -5.81 6.82
C GLN A 35 -13.41 -4.43 6.69
N HIS A 36 -14.20 -3.38 6.50
CA HIS A 36 -13.74 -2.02 6.74
C HIS A 36 -13.68 -1.76 8.24
N ARG A 37 -12.57 -1.18 8.69
CA ARG A 37 -12.34 -0.75 10.06
C ARG A 37 -11.96 0.73 10.05
N ASP A 38 -12.51 1.45 11.01
CA ASP A 38 -12.23 2.86 11.20
C ASP A 38 -11.03 3.04 12.15
N ALA A 39 -10.01 3.74 11.68
CA ALA A 39 -8.83 4.05 12.48
C ALA A 39 -9.10 5.12 13.56
N GLU A 40 -10.11 5.99 13.39
CA GLU A 40 -10.54 6.97 14.40
C GLU A 40 -11.31 6.27 15.53
N PHE A 41 -12.07 5.23 15.17
CA PHE A 41 -12.82 4.40 16.11
C PHE A 41 -12.33 2.94 16.08
N PRO A 42 -11.11 2.64 16.57
CA PRO A 42 -10.45 1.34 16.38
C PRO A 42 -11.14 0.19 17.11
N HIS A 43 -12.04 0.48 18.05
CA HIS A 43 -12.85 -0.52 18.76
C HIS A 43 -14.24 -0.75 18.14
N SER A 44 -14.65 0.06 17.15
CA SER A 44 -15.88 -0.16 16.41
C SER A 44 -15.85 -1.54 15.73
N PRO A 45 -16.97 -2.23 15.51
CA PRO A 45 -16.96 -3.51 14.81
C PRO A 45 -16.55 -3.36 13.32
N GLY A 46 -16.69 -2.16 12.75
CA GLY A 46 -16.55 -1.93 11.31
C GLY A 46 -17.78 -2.41 10.53
N PHE A 47 -17.63 -2.54 9.20
CA PHE A 47 -18.69 -3.07 8.33
C PHE A 47 -18.12 -3.79 7.10
N PRO A 48 -18.86 -4.73 6.49
CA PRO A 48 -18.37 -5.46 5.33
C PRO A 48 -18.36 -4.58 4.07
N VAL A 49 -17.28 -4.66 3.31
CA VAL A 49 -17.10 -3.99 2.02
C VAL A 49 -16.70 -5.00 0.94
N ARG A 50 -17.04 -4.67 -0.31
CA ARG A 50 -16.58 -5.42 -1.48
C ARG A 50 -15.27 -4.82 -1.97
N VAL A 51 -14.24 -5.67 -2.11
CA VAL A 51 -12.94 -5.31 -2.65
C VAL A 51 -12.76 -6.01 -3.99
N VAL A 52 -12.59 -5.22 -5.06
CA VAL A 52 -12.30 -5.71 -6.41
C VAL A 52 -10.81 -5.54 -6.67
N VAL A 53 -10.13 -6.64 -6.98
CA VAL A 53 -8.70 -6.68 -7.28
C VAL A 53 -8.49 -6.95 -8.77
N ARG A 54 -7.77 -6.08 -9.46
CA ARG A 54 -7.39 -6.20 -10.88
C ARG A 54 -5.90 -5.90 -11.05
N GLY A 55 -5.07 -6.94 -10.98
CA GLY A 55 -3.63 -6.77 -10.83
C GLY A 55 -3.32 -6.02 -9.55
N ASN A 56 -2.66 -4.86 -9.66
CA ASN A 56 -2.41 -3.94 -8.55
C ASN A 56 -3.52 -2.90 -8.35
N GLN A 57 -4.56 -2.84 -9.19
CA GLN A 57 -5.65 -1.89 -8.98
C GLN A 57 -6.68 -2.45 -8.00
N ILE A 58 -7.03 -1.64 -7.01
CA ILE A 58 -8.00 -1.96 -5.96
C ILE A 58 -9.18 -1.00 -6.04
N THR A 59 -10.38 -1.54 -5.95
CA THR A 59 -11.60 -0.75 -5.77
C THR A 59 -12.36 -1.27 -4.56
N VAL A 60 -12.69 -0.37 -3.64
CA VAL A 60 -13.39 -0.66 -2.38
C VAL A 60 -14.78 -0.05 -2.46
N ILE A 61 -15.80 -0.89 -2.27
CA ILE A 61 -17.20 -0.51 -2.46
C ILE A 61 -17.97 -0.90 -1.20
N ASN A 62 -18.69 0.05 -0.62
CA ASN A 62 -19.72 -0.24 0.36
C ASN A 62 -21.01 -0.67 -0.38
N PRO A 63 -21.41 -1.96 -0.34
CA PRO A 63 -22.51 -2.45 -1.17
C PRO A 63 -23.89 -1.96 -0.70
N LYS A 64 -24.02 -1.51 0.56
CA LYS A 64 -25.27 -1.02 1.14
C LYS A 64 -24.97 -0.03 2.28
N PRO A 65 -25.87 0.91 2.61
CA PRO A 65 -25.63 1.82 3.72
C PRO A 65 -25.38 1.09 5.05
N TYR A 66 -24.54 1.67 5.91
CA TYR A 66 -24.24 1.15 7.24
C TYR A 66 -24.24 2.29 8.27
N GLY A 67 -25.35 2.42 9.01
CA GLY A 67 -25.55 3.58 9.89
C GLY A 67 -25.50 4.89 9.09
N PRO A 68 -24.66 5.87 9.47
CA PRO A 68 -24.50 7.12 8.72
C PRO A 68 -23.70 6.97 7.42
N ILE A 69 -23.04 5.83 7.20
CA ILE A 69 -22.12 5.62 6.08
C ILE A 69 -22.92 5.26 4.83
N PRO A 70 -22.86 6.04 3.73
CA PRO A 70 -23.59 5.74 2.51
C PRO A 70 -23.02 4.51 1.79
N SER A 71 -23.86 3.85 0.99
CA SER A 71 -23.37 2.90 -0.01
C SER A 71 -22.64 3.61 -1.15
N GLY A 72 -21.68 2.95 -1.77
CA GLY A 72 -20.99 3.48 -2.94
C GLY A 72 -19.49 3.17 -2.95
N LEU A 73 -18.76 3.90 -3.79
CA LEU A 73 -17.29 3.85 -3.83
C LEU A 73 -16.73 4.43 -2.52
N ILE A 74 -15.86 3.68 -1.87
CA ILE A 74 -15.07 4.15 -0.72
C ILE A 74 -13.69 4.61 -1.18
N ASP A 75 -13.03 3.79 -2.01
CA ASP A 75 -11.64 4.03 -2.42
C ASP A 75 -11.37 3.37 -3.79
N GLN A 76 -10.53 4.00 -4.60
CA GLN A 76 -9.93 3.42 -5.80
C GLN A 76 -8.45 3.80 -5.86
N ALA A 77 -7.58 2.82 -5.65
CA ALA A 77 -6.15 3.05 -5.47
C ALA A 77 -5.28 2.01 -6.19
N THR A 78 -3.98 2.31 -6.26
CA THR A 78 -2.95 1.35 -6.65
C THR A 78 -2.41 0.68 -5.40
N LEU A 79 -2.37 -0.64 -5.40
CA LEU A 79 -1.79 -1.45 -4.36
C LEU A 79 -0.27 -1.37 -4.43
N MET A 80 0.35 -0.94 -3.34
CA MET A 80 1.79 -0.78 -3.24
C MET A 80 2.30 -1.42 -1.96
N TRP A 81 3.53 -1.90 -1.97
CA TRP A 81 4.18 -2.41 -0.77
C TRP A 81 4.92 -1.29 -0.05
N HIS A 82 4.47 -0.98 1.17
CA HIS A 82 5.18 -0.07 2.05
C HIS A 82 6.28 -0.83 2.81
N SER A 83 7.50 -0.76 2.29
CA SER A 83 8.63 -1.59 2.74
C SER A 83 9.05 -1.32 4.20
N ARG A 84 8.80 -0.12 4.72
CA ARG A 84 9.16 0.31 6.07
C ARG A 84 8.28 -0.37 7.13
N THR A 85 6.96 -0.44 6.91
CA THR A 85 6.02 -1.08 7.85
C THR A 85 5.67 -2.50 7.48
N LYS A 86 6.12 -3.00 6.32
CA LYS A 86 5.81 -4.33 5.79
C LYS A 86 4.29 -4.53 5.62
N GLN A 87 3.63 -3.52 5.09
CA GLN A 87 2.18 -3.53 4.87
C GLN A 87 1.88 -3.20 3.42
N TRP A 88 0.77 -3.74 2.94
CA TRP A 88 0.16 -3.28 1.71
C TRP A 88 -0.62 -2.00 1.97
N ILE A 89 -0.44 -1.03 1.07
CA ILE A 89 -1.07 0.28 1.14
C ILE A 89 -1.91 0.55 -0.11
N LEU A 90 -2.91 1.41 0.05
CA LEU A 90 -3.70 1.99 -1.02
C LEU A 90 -3.08 3.34 -1.40
N GLY A 91 -2.19 3.30 -2.39
CA GLY A 91 -1.43 4.46 -2.85
C GLY A 91 -2.03 5.14 -4.08
N TYR A 92 -1.76 6.43 -4.19
CA TYR A 92 -2.22 7.33 -5.25
C TYR A 92 -1.05 7.96 -6.01
N ALA A 93 0.14 7.98 -5.42
CA ALA A 93 1.40 8.37 -6.04
C ALA A 93 2.50 7.36 -5.71
N GLU A 94 3.50 7.23 -6.59
CA GLU A 94 4.62 6.31 -6.37
C GLU A 94 5.40 6.64 -5.08
N SER A 95 5.40 7.91 -4.67
CA SER A 95 6.00 8.37 -3.41
C SER A 95 5.37 7.78 -2.15
N ASP A 96 4.14 7.25 -2.24
CA ASP A 96 3.44 6.69 -1.08
C ASP A 96 4.14 5.42 -0.55
N ARG A 97 4.95 4.77 -1.39
CA ARG A 97 5.82 3.63 -1.02
C ARG A 97 6.83 3.97 0.06
N ASP A 98 7.20 5.24 0.14
CA ASP A 98 8.25 5.77 1.02
C ASP A 98 7.67 6.68 2.10
N ALA A 99 6.34 6.76 2.23
CA ALA A 99 5.67 7.59 3.22
C ALA A 99 6.30 7.41 4.63
N PRO A 100 6.48 8.48 5.41
CA PRO A 100 7.04 8.36 6.76
C PRO A 100 6.20 7.47 7.67
N GLU A 101 4.88 7.47 7.44
CA GLU A 101 3.86 6.74 8.18
C GLU A 101 2.75 6.28 7.22
N VAL A 102 1.96 5.30 7.64
CA VAL A 102 0.81 4.75 6.90
C VAL A 102 -0.29 4.39 7.90
N GLY A 103 -1.54 4.34 7.46
CA GLY A 103 -2.68 3.99 8.30
C GLY A 103 -3.81 5.01 8.21
N GLY A 104 -5.03 4.57 8.54
CA GLY A 104 -6.25 5.29 8.20
C GLY A 104 -6.25 6.77 8.54
N CYS A 105 -5.89 7.15 9.78
CA CYS A 105 -5.86 8.53 10.26
C CYS A 105 -4.44 9.14 10.35
N SER A 106 -3.46 8.59 9.61
CA SER A 106 -2.16 9.24 9.47
C SER A 106 -2.18 10.21 8.28
N ALA A 107 -1.10 10.97 8.07
CA ALA A 107 -0.93 11.75 6.84
C ALA A 107 -0.54 10.88 5.63
N GLY A 108 -0.44 9.57 5.82
CA GLY A 108 -0.02 8.60 4.82
C GLY A 108 -1.18 7.77 4.27
N PRO A 109 -0.88 6.84 3.36
CA PRO A 109 -1.89 6.02 2.69
C PRO A 109 -2.60 5.05 3.64
N ASN A 110 -3.86 4.75 3.30
CA ASN A 110 -4.65 3.69 3.93
C ASN A 110 -3.97 2.32 3.79
N THR A 111 -4.27 1.39 4.71
CA THR A 111 -3.67 0.04 4.70
C THR A 111 -4.71 -1.03 4.42
N ILE A 112 -4.26 -2.10 3.76
CA ILE A 112 -5.06 -3.30 3.49
C ILE A 112 -4.29 -4.54 3.93
N ASP A 113 -4.96 -5.40 4.69
CA ASP A 113 -4.44 -6.69 5.13
C ASP A 113 -5.23 -7.80 4.45
N PHE A 114 -4.55 -8.56 3.58
CA PHE A 114 -5.16 -9.66 2.83
C PHE A 114 -5.35 -10.94 3.64
N GLU A 115 -4.56 -11.13 4.71
CA GLU A 115 -4.65 -12.29 5.58
C GLU A 115 -5.89 -12.17 6.48
N SER A 116 -5.99 -11.05 7.20
CA SER A 116 -7.16 -10.77 8.04
C SER A 116 -8.38 -10.25 7.27
N ARG A 117 -8.19 -9.89 5.99
CA ARG A 117 -9.19 -9.27 5.11
C ARG A 117 -9.76 -7.98 5.69
N ILE A 118 -8.88 -7.12 6.17
CA ILE A 118 -9.24 -5.84 6.78
C ILE A 118 -8.71 -4.69 5.92
N ILE A 119 -9.53 -3.66 5.73
CA ILE A 119 -9.09 -2.35 5.23
C ILE A 119 -9.27 -1.32 6.35
N TRP A 120 -8.23 -0.51 6.57
CA TRP A 120 -8.25 0.57 7.55
C TRP A 120 -8.28 1.93 6.83
N THR A 121 -9.31 2.73 7.11
CA THR A 121 -9.40 4.14 6.68
C THR A 121 -9.77 5.02 7.87
N CYS A 122 -9.68 6.36 7.74
CA CYS A 122 -10.28 7.30 8.69
C CYS A 122 -11.68 7.75 8.24
N GLU A 123 -12.50 8.22 9.18
CA GLU A 123 -13.76 8.92 8.90
C GLU A 123 -13.45 10.34 8.35
N GLY A 124 -13.15 10.41 7.05
CA GLY A 124 -12.76 11.66 6.38
C GLY A 124 -12.29 11.47 4.94
N GLY A 125 -12.00 10.24 4.55
CA GLY A 125 -11.28 9.95 3.30
C GLY A 125 -9.77 10.16 3.47
N PRO A 126 -8.97 9.76 2.47
CA PRO A 126 -7.56 10.15 2.40
C PRO A 126 -7.38 11.67 2.27
#